data_AF-A0A939Z3Q1-F1
#
_entry.id   AF-A0A939Z3Q1-F1
#
_cell.length_a   1.000
_cell.length_b   1.000
_cell.length_c   1.000
_cell.angle_alpha   90.00
_cell.angle_beta   90.00
_cell.angle_gamma   90.00
#
_symmetry.space_group_name_H-M   'P 1'
#
loop_
_entity.id
_entity.type
_entity.pdbx_description
1 polymer ?
#
loop_
_entity_poly.entity_id
_entity_poly.type
_entity_poly.pdbx_seq_one_letter_code
_entity_poly.pdbx_strand_id
1 'polypeptide(L)'
;MGNDLTVYGRIAENNLLNIHNYYDDVNVIKHVVMPNHIHAVISIGCDEAARKNPCPTLGNIVGAYKAEVTREIRKITPGYTVWQARFYEHIIRNEFDFEDIWTYIDENPIKWENDDYY
;
A
#
# COMPACT_ATOMS: atom_id res chain seq x y z
N MET A 1 -6.16 -19.16 -12.66
CA MET A 1 -5.58 -19.84 -11.47
C MET A 1 -5.65 -18.85 -10.33
N GLY A 2 -6.01 -19.30 -9.12
CA GLY A 2 -6.37 -18.40 -8.01
C GLY A 2 -5.20 -17.52 -7.59
N ASN A 3 -5.45 -16.21 -7.51
CA ASN A 3 -4.49 -15.19 -7.08
C ASN A 3 -4.34 -15.23 -5.54
N ASP A 4 -4.03 -16.40 -4.99
CA ASP A 4 -3.96 -16.59 -3.55
C ASP A 4 -2.68 -15.95 -3.02
N LEU A 5 -2.84 -14.86 -2.28
CA LEU A 5 -1.72 -14.17 -1.63
C LEU A 5 -0.93 -15.14 -0.73
N THR A 6 0.38 -14.93 -0.64
CA THR A 6 1.19 -15.61 0.37
C THR A 6 0.76 -15.18 1.77
N VAL A 7 1.23 -15.86 2.82
CA VAL A 7 0.98 -15.42 4.19
C VAL A 7 1.51 -13.99 4.44
N TYR A 8 2.64 -13.62 3.84
CA TYR A 8 3.19 -12.27 3.94
C TYR A 8 2.36 -11.25 3.14
N GLY A 9 1.88 -11.64 1.95
CA GLY A 9 0.96 -10.81 1.16
C GLY A 9 -0.33 -10.52 1.91
N ARG A 10 -0.93 -11.53 2.55
CA ARG A 10 -2.12 -11.34 3.41
C ARG A 10 -1.86 -10.43 4.60
N ILE A 11 -0.71 -10.59 5.26
CA ILE A 11 -0.31 -9.68 6.35
C ILE A 11 -0.22 -8.25 5.84
N ALA A 12 0.44 -8.05 4.71
CA ALA A 12 0.59 -6.73 4.11
C ALA A 12 -0.78 -6.12 3.74
N GLU A 13 -1.65 -6.88 3.06
CA GLU A 13 -2.99 -6.44 2.70
C GLU A 13 -3.84 -6.07 3.92
N ASN A 14 -3.88 -6.93 4.94
CA ASN A 14 -4.65 -6.69 6.16
C ASN A 14 -4.18 -5.41 6.87
N ASN A 15 -2.87 -5.20 6.97
CA ASN A 15 -2.32 -3.98 7.58
C ASN A 15 -2.62 -2.73 6.74
N LEU A 16 -2.63 -2.85 5.41
CA LEU A 16 -2.95 -1.75 4.51
C LEU A 16 -4.41 -1.34 4.68
N LEU A 17 -5.33 -2.32 4.67
CA LEU A 17 -6.75 -2.08 4.89
C LEU A 17 -7.05 -1.54 6.29
N ASN A 18 -6.22 -1.87 7.30
CA ASN A 18 -6.37 -1.36 8.66
C ASN A 18 -5.83 0.06 8.89
N ILE A 19 -5.24 0.73 7.89
CA ILE A 19 -4.66 2.08 8.04
C ILE A 19 -5.67 3.08 8.62
N HIS A 20 -6.93 3.02 8.17
CA HIS A 20 -7.99 3.92 8.64
C HIS A 20 -8.26 3.83 10.15
N ASN A 21 -7.97 2.69 10.79
CA ASN A 21 -8.11 2.52 12.25
C ASN A 21 -7.03 3.25 13.06
N TYR A 22 -5.92 3.62 12.42
CA TYR A 22 -4.83 4.39 13.04
C TYR A 22 -4.88 5.86 12.64
N TYR A 23 -5.39 6.13 11.43
CA TYR A 23 -5.45 7.44 10.83
C TYR A 23 -6.84 7.69 10.25
N ASP A 24 -7.70 8.32 11.05
CA ASP A 24 -9.12 8.53 10.72
C ASP A 24 -9.34 9.32 9.41
N ASP A 25 -8.39 10.18 9.02
CA ASP A 25 -8.41 10.99 7.78
C ASP A 25 -7.43 10.47 6.72
N VAL A 26 -7.23 9.14 6.70
CA VAL A 26 -6.44 8.45 5.67
C VAL A 26 -7.22 7.24 5.18
N ASN A 27 -7.48 7.20 3.88
CA ASN A 27 -8.22 6.10 3.26
C ASN A 27 -7.40 5.46 2.14
N VAL A 28 -7.47 4.14 2.05
CA VAL A 28 -6.95 3.39 0.90
C VAL A 28 -8.09 3.29 -0.11
N ILE A 29 -7.92 3.96 -1.26
CA ILE A 29 -8.93 4.05 -2.31
C ILE A 29 -8.88 2.80 -3.20
N LYS A 30 -7.67 2.38 -3.55
CA LYS A 30 -7.41 1.23 -4.41
C LYS A 30 -6.06 0.64 -4.07
N HIS A 31 -5.90 -0.67 -4.17
CA HIS A 31 -4.62 -1.32 -3.98
C HIS A 31 -4.52 -2.63 -4.78
N VAL A 32 -3.28 -3.07 -4.95
CA VAL A 32 -2.94 -4.42 -5.42
C VAL A 32 -1.71 -4.89 -4.67
N VAL A 33 -1.74 -6.14 -4.20
CA VAL A 33 -0.63 -6.81 -3.54
C VAL A 33 -0.11 -7.89 -4.48
N MET A 34 1.14 -7.76 -4.86
CA MET A 34 1.86 -8.72 -5.70
C MET A 34 2.92 -9.45 -4.88
N PRO A 35 3.47 -10.57 -5.38
CA PRO A 35 4.43 -11.37 -4.62
C PRO A 35 5.67 -10.60 -4.12
N ASN A 36 6.12 -9.57 -4.85
CA ASN A 36 7.32 -8.79 -4.54
C ASN A 36 7.05 -7.30 -4.19
N HIS A 37 5.88 -6.74 -4.51
CA HIS A 37 5.58 -5.32 -4.26
C HIS A 37 4.07 -5.03 -4.12
N ILE A 38 3.75 -3.79 -3.76
CA ILE A 38 2.39 -3.32 -3.50
C ILE A 38 2.22 -1.95 -4.17
N HIS A 39 1.09 -1.75 -4.85
CA HIS A 39 0.63 -0.41 -5.23
C HIS A 39 -0.63 -0.06 -4.45
N ALA A 40 -0.71 1.20 -4.02
CA ALA A 40 -1.89 1.72 -3.33
C ALA A 40 -2.10 3.19 -3.70
N VAL A 41 -3.37 3.55 -3.91
CA VAL A 41 -3.84 4.94 -3.97
C VAL A 41 -4.39 5.28 -2.60
N ILE A 42 -3.84 6.33 -1.99
CA ILE A 42 -4.18 6.76 -0.63
C ILE A 42 -4.65 8.21 -0.68
N SER A 43 -5.79 8.51 -0.08
CA SER A 43 -6.20 9.88 0.23
C SER A 43 -5.81 10.24 1.66
N ILE A 44 -5.39 11.49 1.86
CA ILE A 44 -4.92 12.03 3.13
C ILE A 44 -5.48 13.44 3.26
N GLY A 45 -6.09 13.79 4.40
CA GLY A 45 -6.47 15.18 4.63
C GLY A 45 -7.79 15.61 4.02
N CYS A 46 -8.60 14.67 3.53
CA CYS A 46 -9.78 14.94 2.69
C CYS A 46 -11.08 15.08 3.49
N ASP A 47 -11.15 14.50 4.69
CA ASP A 47 -12.28 14.63 5.59
C ASP A 47 -12.02 15.76 6.59
N GLU A 48 -12.65 16.92 6.36
CA GLU A 48 -12.51 18.08 7.24
C GLU A 48 -12.90 17.80 8.69
N ALA A 49 -13.83 16.87 8.94
CA ALA A 49 -14.27 16.53 10.29
C ALA A 49 -13.27 15.60 11.01
N ALA A 50 -12.57 14.75 10.27
CA ALA A 50 -11.55 13.83 10.80
C ALA A 50 -10.12 14.37 10.75
N ARG A 51 -9.92 15.53 10.10
CA ARG A 51 -8.59 16.09 9.84
C ARG A 51 -7.79 16.38 11.11
N LYS A 52 -6.63 15.73 11.22
CA LYS A 52 -5.67 15.93 12.31
C LYS A 52 -4.75 17.12 12.06
N ASN A 53 -4.34 17.79 13.14
CA ASN A 53 -3.34 18.86 13.13
C ASN A 53 -2.19 18.53 14.10
N PRO A 54 -0.95 18.33 13.61
CA PRO A 54 -0.57 18.30 12.19
C PRO A 54 -1.14 17.08 11.46
N CYS A 55 -1.45 17.25 10.18
CA CYS A 55 -1.86 16.14 9.31
C CYS A 55 -0.68 15.17 9.12
N PRO A 56 -0.87 13.85 9.22
CA PRO A 56 0.21 12.90 9.01
C PRO A 56 0.78 13.01 7.60
N THR A 57 2.10 12.96 7.46
CA THR A 57 2.74 12.89 6.15
C THR A 57 2.64 11.48 5.58
N LEU A 58 2.72 11.33 4.25
CA LEU A 58 2.79 10.02 3.60
C LEU A 58 3.94 9.17 4.17
N GLY A 59 5.09 9.79 4.44
CA GLY A 59 6.24 9.12 5.07
C GLY A 59 5.94 8.59 6.47
N ASN A 60 5.14 9.30 7.29
CA ASN A 60 4.73 8.80 8.59
C ASN A 60 3.82 7.57 8.48
N ILE A 61 2.86 7.62 7.56
CA ILE A 61 1.90 6.53 7.32
C ILE A 61 2.62 5.29 6.79
N VAL A 62 3.43 5.45 5.73
CA VAL A 62 4.20 4.34 5.14
C VAL A 62 5.22 3.77 6.13
N GLY A 63 5.85 4.62 6.94
CA GLY A 63 6.77 4.19 8.00
C GLY A 63 6.09 3.29 9.04
N ALA A 64 4.93 3.72 9.56
CA ALA A 64 4.14 2.94 10.51
C ALA A 64 3.66 1.62 9.88
N TYR A 65 3.12 1.68 8.67
CA TYR A 65 2.69 0.50 7.91
C TYR A 65 3.82 -0.52 7.71
N LYS A 66 4.97 -0.09 7.19
CA LYS A 66 6.12 -0.98 6.97
C LYS A 66 6.63 -1.59 8.26
N ALA A 67 6.64 -0.82 9.35
CA ALA A 67 7.06 -1.30 10.68
C ALA A 67 6.12 -2.38 11.21
N GLU A 68 4.81 -2.19 11.08
CA GLU A 68 3.81 -3.15 11.54
C GLU A 68 3.89 -4.47 10.77
N VAL A 69 3.89 -4.41 9.43
CA VAL A 69 4.03 -5.60 8.59
C VAL A 69 5.33 -6.34 8.91
N THR A 70 6.44 -5.62 9.09
CA THR A 70 7.72 -6.22 9.48
C THR A 70 7.63 -6.92 10.82
N ARG A 71 6.95 -6.32 11.80
CA ARG A 71 6.74 -6.91 13.12
C ARG A 71 5.95 -8.21 13.04
N GLU A 72 4.85 -8.24 12.29
CA GLU A 72 4.03 -9.45 12.14
C GLU A 72 4.75 -10.57 11.40
N ILE A 73 5.43 -10.24 10.29
CA ILE A 73 6.23 -11.23 9.55
C ILE A 73 7.35 -11.79 10.43
N ARG A 74 8.03 -10.96 11.22
CA ARG A 74 9.13 -11.42 12.10
C ARG A 74 8.68 -12.26 13.28
N LYS A 75 7.40 -12.24 13.66
CA LYS A 75 6.85 -13.22 14.61
C LYS A 75 6.84 -14.64 14.02
N ILE A 76 6.70 -14.76 12.71
CA ILE A 76 6.67 -16.03 11.96
C ILE A 76 8.08 -16.41 11.50
N THR A 77 8.83 -15.44 10.99
CA THR A 77 10.18 -15.63 10.43
C THR A 77 11.13 -14.56 10.96
N PRO A 78 11.71 -14.80 12.15
CA PRO A 78 12.65 -13.88 12.77
C PRO A 78 13.82 -13.53 11.85
N GLY A 79 14.21 -12.26 11.83
CA GLY A 79 15.33 -11.78 11.02
C GLY A 79 15.04 -11.56 9.53
N TYR A 80 13.85 -11.89 9.04
CA TYR A 80 13.50 -11.64 7.64
C TYR A 80 13.52 -10.14 7.30
N THR A 81 14.08 -9.82 6.13
CA THR A 81 14.07 -8.47 5.56
C THR A 81 12.89 -8.37 4.61
N VAL A 82 11.90 -7.57 4.96
CA VAL A 82 10.62 -7.49 4.23
C VAL A 82 10.67 -6.47 3.11
N TRP A 83 11.25 -5.29 3.37
CA TRP A 83 11.13 -4.13 2.49
C TRP A 83 12.46 -3.75 1.88
N GLN A 84 12.41 -3.36 0.60
CA GLN A 84 13.44 -2.51 0.02
C GLN A 84 13.45 -1.13 0.69
N ALA A 85 14.59 -0.46 0.66
CA ALA A 85 14.73 0.90 1.16
C ALA A 85 13.89 1.88 0.31
N ARG A 86 13.32 2.90 0.97
CA ARG A 86 12.44 3.92 0.36
C ARG A 86 11.16 3.33 -0.24
N PHE A 87 10.35 4.18 -0.86
CA PHE A 87 9.15 3.82 -1.60
C PHE A 87 8.97 4.84 -2.73
N TYR A 88 8.28 4.46 -3.79
CA TYR A 88 7.87 5.38 -4.83
C TYR A 88 6.59 6.10 -4.42
N GLU A 89 6.52 7.40 -4.64
CA GLU A 89 5.34 8.21 -4.40
C GLU A 89 5.04 9.07 -5.64
N HIS A 90 3.75 9.27 -5.90
CA HIS A 90 3.26 10.14 -6.97
C HIS A 90 1.97 10.82 -6.50
N ILE A 91 1.85 12.13 -6.75
CA ILE A 91 0.65 12.89 -6.39
C ILE A 91 -0.26 12.90 -7.61
N ILE A 92 -1.46 12.33 -7.46
CA ILE A 92 -2.50 12.35 -8.49
C ILE A 92 -3.12 13.75 -8.54
N ARG A 93 -3.01 14.44 -9.69
CA ARG A 93 -3.38 15.86 -9.79
C ARG A 93 -4.64 16.16 -10.61
N ASN A 94 -5.10 15.20 -11.39
CA ASN A 94 -6.26 15.37 -12.27
C ASN A 94 -6.88 14.00 -12.59
N GLU A 95 -8.01 14.04 -13.30
CA GLU A 95 -8.80 12.86 -13.67
C GLU A 95 -8.04 11.91 -14.59
N PHE A 96 -7.34 12.40 -15.62
CA PHE A 96 -6.56 11.55 -16.52
C PHE A 96 -5.47 10.76 -15.78
N ASP A 97 -4.73 11.45 -14.90
CA ASP A 97 -3.71 10.83 -14.04
C ASP A 97 -4.31 9.78 -13.09
N PHE A 98 -5.52 10.06 -12.58
CA PHE A 98 -6.26 9.10 -11.76
C PHE A 98 -6.66 7.85 -12.56
N GLU A 99 -7.22 8.02 -13.75
CA GLU A 99 -7.63 6.92 -14.64
C GLU A 99 -6.44 6.06 -15.07
N ASP A 100 -5.31 6.67 -15.41
CA ASP A 100 -4.09 5.96 -15.78
C ASP A 100 -3.57 5.08 -14.63
N ILE A 101 -3.51 5.64 -13.42
CA ILE A 101 -3.05 4.90 -12.22
C ILE A 101 -4.05 3.82 -11.84
N TRP A 102 -5.35 4.10 -11.95
CA TRP A 102 -6.40 3.14 -11.69
C TRP A 102 -6.28 1.93 -12.62
N THR A 103 -6.15 2.19 -13.92
CA THR A 103 -5.98 1.17 -14.96
C THR A 103 -4.69 0.39 -14.74
N TYR A 104 -3.58 1.08 -14.44
CA TYR A 104 -2.30 0.43 -14.13
C TYR A 104 -2.43 -0.57 -12.98
N ILE A 105 -3.11 -0.20 -11.88
CA ILE A 105 -3.31 -1.09 -10.73
C ILE A 105 -4.18 -2.30 -11.11
N ASP A 106 -5.24 -2.11 -11.91
CA ASP A 106 -6.12 -3.20 -12.36
C ASP A 106 -5.42 -4.18 -13.31
N GLU A 107 -4.56 -3.67 -14.18
CA GLU A 107 -3.88 -4.47 -15.19
C GLU A 107 -2.61 -5.15 -14.69
N ASN A 108 -2.01 -4.65 -13.60
CA ASN A 108 -0.73 -5.15 -13.09
C ASN A 108 -0.73 -6.67 -12.79
N PRO A 109 -1.75 -7.23 -12.10
CA PRO A 109 -1.83 -8.68 -11.88
C PRO A 109 -1.81 -9.50 -13.17
N ILE A 110 -2.38 -8.97 -14.24
CA ILE A 110 -2.49 -9.66 -15.54
C ILE A 110 -1.17 -9.54 -16.31
N LYS A 111 -0.54 -8.36 -16.25
CA LYS A 111 0.74 -8.09 -16.88
C LYS A 111 1.90 -8.80 -16.16
N TRP A 112 1.77 -9.07 -14.87
CA TRP A 112 2.79 -9.72 -14.03
C TRP A 112 3.28 -11.07 -14.59
N GLU A 113 2.41 -11.91 -15.15
CA GLU A 113 2.83 -13.19 -15.75
C GLU A 113 3.77 -13.02 -16.96
N ASN A 114 3.81 -11.82 -17.57
CA ASN A 114 4.57 -11.51 -18.78
C ASN A 114 5.59 -10.37 -18.58
N ASP A 115 5.80 -9.90 -17.35
CA ASP A 115 6.68 -8.76 -17.07
C ASP A 115 8.09 -9.23 -16.69
N ASP A 116 9.03 -9.10 -17.63
CA ASP A 116 10.47 -9.37 -17.44
C ASP A 116 11.20 -8.19 -16.75
N TYR A 117 10.51 -7.08 -16.45
CA TYR A 117 11.13 -5.83 -16.01
C TYR A 117 10.98 -5.50 -14.52
N TYR A 118 10.86 -6.50 -13.62
CA TYR A 118 11.03 -6.27 -12.17
C TYR A 118 11.61 -7.46 -11.40
#